data_AF-B5IDS7-F1
#
_entry.id   AF-B5IDS7-F1
#
_cell.length_a   1.000
_cell.length_b   1.000
_cell.length_c   1.000
_cell.angle_alpha   90.00
_cell.angle_beta   90.00
_cell.angle_gamma   90.00
#
_symmetry.space_group_name_H-M   'P 1'
#
loop_
_entity.id
_entity.type
_entity.pdbx_description
1 polymer ?
#
loop_
_entity_poly.entity_id
_entity_poly.type
_entity_poly.pdbx_seq_one_letter_code
_entity_poly.pdbx_strand_id
1 'polypeptide(L)'
;MKPQDSQVNDMVIMGRMGMMRMPSSFKGSTWVWYIAIIMAFSFYAVISIEFFLLIVLLITLIYLPFVFVIHNAPRPRVQEEEKVIVDEDIAHFKRRVKKALDENAVAQRDIELRVLNALVIDLSIRYDIPENVVRRNMENVEFLRKYLGDKADLVVRMYRRKHDLRNALPKNRFLKEINAILEAMK
;
A
#
# COMPACT_ATOMS: atom_id res chain seq x y z
N MET A 1 -88.61 -48.33 25.69
CA MET A 1 -88.05 -46.98 25.92
C MET A 1 -86.54 -47.10 25.97
N LYS A 2 -85.84 -46.21 25.27
CA LYS A 2 -84.46 -46.38 24.79
C LYS A 2 -83.42 -46.15 25.90
N PRO A 3 -82.25 -46.84 25.88
CA PRO A 3 -81.18 -46.76 26.87
C PRO A 3 -80.29 -45.50 26.74
N GLN A 4 -80.88 -44.34 26.41
CA GLN A 4 -80.12 -43.11 26.14
C GLN A 4 -79.92 -42.19 27.35
N ASP A 5 -80.73 -42.30 28.40
CA ASP A 5 -80.68 -41.36 29.52
C ASP A 5 -79.57 -41.67 30.54
N SER A 6 -79.05 -42.91 30.56
CA SER A 6 -77.99 -43.29 31.51
C SER A 6 -76.60 -42.86 31.08
N GLN A 7 -76.34 -42.70 29.77
CA GLN A 7 -75.05 -42.19 29.28
C GLN A 7 -74.90 -40.69 29.49
N VAL A 8 -76.01 -39.94 29.54
CA VAL A 8 -75.96 -38.49 29.74
C VAL A 8 -75.54 -38.15 31.17
N ASN A 9 -76.01 -38.90 32.18
CA ASN A 9 -75.65 -38.65 33.57
C ASN A 9 -74.18 -39.03 33.90
N ASP A 10 -73.65 -40.11 33.33
CA ASP A 10 -72.23 -40.45 33.52
C ASP A 10 -71.28 -39.46 32.83
N MET A 11 -71.70 -38.90 31.70
CA MET A 11 -70.92 -37.87 30.99
C MET A 11 -70.90 -36.53 31.74
N VAL A 12 -71.99 -36.19 32.44
CA VAL A 12 -72.08 -34.97 33.27
C VAL A 12 -71.25 -35.10 34.56
N ILE A 13 -71.11 -36.30 35.12
CA ILE A 13 -70.27 -36.52 36.31
C ILE A 13 -68.78 -36.55 35.95
N MET A 14 -68.39 -37.09 34.79
CA MET A 14 -67.00 -36.98 34.29
C MET A 14 -66.61 -35.55 33.87
N GLY A 15 -67.54 -34.76 33.33
CA GLY A 15 -67.27 -33.37 32.95
C GLY A 15 -66.99 -32.42 34.14
N ARG A 16 -67.35 -32.82 35.37
CA ARG A 16 -67.21 -31.99 36.57
C ARG A 16 -65.94 -32.24 37.38
N MET A 17 -65.17 -33.29 37.07
CA MET A 17 -64.00 -33.71 37.85
C MET A 17 -62.64 -33.48 37.16
N GLY A 18 -62.62 -32.91 35.96
CA GLY A 18 -61.41 -32.71 35.16
C GLY A 18 -60.87 -31.27 35.07
N MET A 19 -61.52 -30.28 35.68
CA MET A 19 -60.93 -28.94 35.82
C MET A 19 -60.25 -28.84 37.17
N MET A 20 -59.07 -29.46 37.29
CA MET A 20 -58.08 -28.94 38.24
C MET A 20 -57.85 -27.48 37.86
N ARG A 21 -58.44 -26.59 38.66
CA ARG A 21 -58.09 -25.18 38.72
C ARG A 21 -56.57 -25.10 38.83
N MET A 22 -55.89 -24.76 37.73
CA MET A 22 -54.57 -24.17 37.87
C MET A 22 -54.76 -22.88 38.67
N PRO A 23 -54.00 -22.69 39.77
CA PRO A 23 -54.12 -21.50 40.57
C PRO A 23 -53.77 -20.29 39.70
N SER A 24 -54.74 -19.39 39.53
CA SER A 24 -54.59 -18.10 38.87
C SER A 24 -53.81 -17.12 39.77
N SER A 25 -52.62 -17.53 40.24
CA SER A 25 -51.80 -16.75 41.17
C SER A 25 -50.38 -16.50 40.65
N PHE A 26 -50.16 -16.49 39.34
CA PHE A 26 -48.84 -16.27 38.75
C PHE A 26 -48.67 -14.94 37.99
N LYS A 27 -49.57 -13.95 38.19
CA LYS A 27 -49.38 -12.61 37.60
C LYS A 27 -48.19 -11.84 38.21
N GLY A 28 -47.70 -12.21 39.40
CA GLY A 28 -46.52 -11.58 40.02
C GLY A 28 -45.18 -12.15 39.57
N SER A 29 -45.13 -13.42 39.14
CA SER A 29 -43.88 -14.09 38.77
C SER A 29 -43.48 -13.83 37.32
N THR A 30 -44.43 -13.68 36.39
CA THR A 30 -44.09 -13.49 34.98
C THR A 30 -43.35 -12.17 34.74
N TRP A 31 -43.73 -11.11 35.47
CA TRP A 31 -43.04 -9.82 35.43
C TRP A 31 -41.59 -9.90 35.93
N VAL A 32 -41.33 -10.69 36.98
CA VAL A 32 -39.96 -10.92 37.47
C VAL A 32 -39.12 -11.62 36.40
N TRP A 33 -39.70 -12.58 35.67
CA TRP A 33 -39.04 -13.23 34.53
C TRP A 33 -38.76 -12.25 33.39
N TYR A 34 -39.69 -11.38 33.03
CA TYR A 34 -39.45 -10.36 32.01
C TYR A 34 -38.32 -9.40 32.40
N ILE A 35 -38.31 -8.94 33.65
CA ILE A 35 -37.25 -8.07 34.18
C ILE A 35 -35.89 -8.79 34.17
N ALA A 36 -35.85 -10.06 34.60
CA ALA A 36 -34.63 -10.87 34.59
C ALA A 36 -34.09 -11.08 33.16
N ILE A 37 -34.98 -11.33 32.19
CA ILE A 37 -34.61 -11.47 30.78
C ILE A 37 -34.05 -10.16 30.24
N ILE A 38 -34.70 -9.01 30.50
CA ILE A 38 -34.22 -7.70 30.04
C ILE A 38 -32.86 -7.37 30.66
N MET A 39 -32.65 -7.67 31.94
CA MET A 39 -31.34 -7.48 32.59
C MET A 39 -30.28 -8.40 31.97
N ALA A 40 -30.60 -9.66 31.69
CA ALA A 40 -29.68 -10.59 31.04
C ALA A 40 -29.30 -10.13 29.62
N PHE A 41 -30.26 -9.66 28.82
CA PHE A 41 -30.01 -9.11 27.49
C PHE A 41 -29.18 -7.83 27.54
N SER A 42 -29.46 -6.96 28.51
CA SER A 42 -28.73 -5.70 28.70
C SER A 42 -27.27 -5.98 29.11
N PHE A 43 -27.06 -6.93 30.03
CA PHE A 43 -25.73 -7.38 30.43
C PHE A 43 -24.97 -8.04 29.28
N TYR A 44 -25.63 -8.89 28.50
CA TYR A 44 -25.05 -9.50 27.31
C TYR A 44 -24.66 -8.45 26.25
N ALA A 45 -25.50 -7.43 26.04
CA ALA A 45 -25.21 -6.34 25.11
C ALA A 45 -23.98 -5.53 25.54
N VAL A 46 -23.86 -5.21 26.83
CA VAL A 46 -22.69 -4.50 27.38
C VAL A 46 -21.42 -5.33 27.20
N ILE A 47 -21.44 -6.60 27.58
CA ILE A 47 -20.28 -7.50 27.39
C ILE A 47 -19.92 -7.63 25.91
N SER A 48 -20.92 -7.73 25.03
CA SER A 48 -20.69 -7.86 23.59
C SER A 48 -20.03 -6.61 23.00
N ILE A 49 -20.44 -5.41 23.43
CA ILE A 49 -19.82 -4.15 23.03
C ILE A 49 -18.38 -4.06 23.56
N GLU A 50 -18.16 -4.39 24.84
CA GLU A 50 -16.83 -4.40 25.43
C GLU A 50 -15.90 -5.40 24.72
N PHE A 51 -16.40 -6.59 24.41
CA PHE A 51 -15.65 -7.61 23.68
C PHE A 51 -15.32 -7.16 22.25
N PHE A 52 -16.28 -6.51 21.56
CA PHE A 52 -16.04 -5.92 20.25
C PHE A 52 -14.95 -4.84 20.29
N LEU A 53 -15.02 -3.92 21.26
CA LEU A 53 -14.00 -2.88 21.46
C LEU A 53 -12.63 -3.48 21.76
N LEU A 54 -12.58 -4.54 22.56
CA LEU A 54 -11.35 -5.25 22.90
C LEU A 54 -10.73 -5.92 21.67
N ILE A 55 -11.54 -6.53 20.79
CA ILE A 55 -11.08 -7.08 19.51
C ILE A 55 -10.53 -5.97 18.60
N VAL A 56 -11.27 -4.86 18.45
CA VAL A 56 -10.82 -3.73 17.61
C VAL A 56 -9.51 -3.16 18.14
N LEU A 57 -9.37 -3.03 19.47
CA LEU A 57 -8.14 -2.57 20.10
C LEU A 57 -6.97 -3.54 19.84
N LEU A 58 -7.18 -4.86 19.99
CA LEU A 58 -6.17 -5.88 19.69
C LEU A 58 -5.72 -5.85 18.23
N ILE A 59 -6.68 -5.76 17.29
CA ILE A 59 -6.36 -5.65 15.87
C ILE A 59 -5.56 -4.38 15.61
N THR A 60 -5.96 -3.25 16.19
CA THR A 60 -5.25 -1.98 16.04
C THR A 60 -3.83 -2.03 16.63
N LEU A 61 -3.67 -2.68 17.78
CA LEU A 61 -2.37 -2.88 18.45
C LEU A 61 -1.41 -3.75 17.63
N ILE A 62 -1.92 -4.72 16.87
CA ILE A 62 -1.11 -5.57 15.98
C ILE A 62 -0.87 -4.88 14.63
N TYR A 63 -1.88 -4.20 14.10
CA TYR A 63 -1.86 -3.61 12.77
C TYR A 63 -0.95 -2.38 12.69
N LEU A 64 -1.00 -1.48 13.68
CA LEU A 64 -0.16 -0.28 13.73
C LEU A 64 1.35 -0.58 13.67
N PRO A 65 1.93 -1.45 14.52
CA PRO A 65 3.34 -1.77 14.44
C PRO A 65 3.69 -2.52 13.16
N PHE A 66 2.80 -3.35 12.62
CA PHE A 66 3.04 -4.03 11.34
C PHE A 66 3.14 -3.04 10.17
N VAL A 67 2.25 -2.05 10.10
CA VAL A 67 2.31 -0.97 9.10
C VAL A 67 3.57 -0.11 9.31
N PHE A 68 3.92 0.21 10.56
CA PHE A 68 5.12 0.99 10.86
C PHE A 68 6.40 0.23 10.47
N VAL A 69 6.46 -1.07 10.74
CA VAL A 69 7.57 -1.94 10.32
C VAL A 69 7.63 -2.04 8.80
N ILE A 70 6.53 -2.20 8.07
CA ILE A 70 6.55 -2.24 6.61
C ILE A 70 6.95 -0.88 6.00
N HIS A 71 6.47 0.23 6.58
CA HIS A 71 6.75 1.56 6.06
C HIS A 71 8.18 2.01 6.35
N ASN A 72 8.74 1.64 7.51
CA ASN A 72 10.11 1.95 7.91
C ASN A 72 11.11 0.82 7.67
N ALA A 73 10.66 -0.35 7.20
CA ALA A 73 11.57 -1.39 6.77
C ALA A 73 12.36 -0.86 5.57
N PRO A 74 13.71 -0.84 5.64
CA PRO A 74 14.51 -0.59 4.46
C PRO A 74 14.10 -1.64 3.42
N ARG A 75 13.68 -1.18 2.23
CA ARG A 75 13.30 -2.05 1.10
C ARG A 75 14.30 -3.21 1.04
N PRO A 76 13.86 -4.48 0.98
CA PRO A 76 14.77 -5.59 0.88
C PRO A 76 15.63 -5.37 -0.36
N ARG A 77 16.88 -4.96 -0.13
CA ARG A 77 17.92 -5.12 -1.13
C ARG A 77 17.98 -6.61 -1.34
N VAL A 78 17.65 -7.05 -2.54
CA VAL A 78 18.04 -8.37 -3.03
C VAL A 78 19.56 -8.45 -2.79
N GLN A 79 19.96 -9.08 -1.68
CA GLN A 79 21.35 -9.41 -1.41
C GLN A 79 21.65 -10.63 -2.27
N GLU A 80 21.96 -10.38 -3.54
CA GLU A 80 23.01 -11.20 -4.16
C GLU A 80 24.30 -10.77 -3.45
N GLU A 81 24.95 -11.73 -2.80
CA GLU A 81 26.26 -11.56 -2.19
C GLU A 81 27.31 -11.24 -3.26
N GLU A 82 27.35 -10.00 -3.74
CA GLU A 82 28.52 -9.48 -4.43
C GLU A 82 29.38 -8.82 -3.35
N LYS A 83 30.45 -9.52 -2.93
CA LYS A 83 31.52 -8.96 -2.11
C LYS A 83 31.98 -7.67 -2.78
N VAL A 84 31.55 -6.51 -2.26
CA VAL A 84 31.99 -5.21 -2.74
C VAL A 84 33.46 -5.02 -2.32
N ILE A 85 34.36 -5.53 -3.15
CA ILE A 85 35.75 -5.12 -3.19
C ILE A 85 35.72 -3.82 -4.02
N VAL A 86 36.04 -2.69 -3.38
CA VAL A 86 35.97 -1.34 -3.97
C VAL A 86 36.77 -1.21 -5.28
N ASP A 87 37.74 -2.09 -5.52
CA ASP A 87 38.51 -2.16 -6.78
C ASP A 87 37.76 -2.81 -7.96
N GLU A 88 36.80 -3.71 -7.69
CA GLU A 88 36.04 -4.40 -8.74
C GLU A 88 35.02 -3.46 -9.39
N ASP A 89 34.52 -2.47 -8.64
CA ASP A 89 33.54 -1.50 -9.09
C ASP A 89 34.13 -0.51 -10.12
N ILE A 90 35.39 -0.11 -9.94
CA ILE A 90 36.13 0.73 -10.91
C ILE A 90 36.40 -0.07 -12.19
N ALA A 91 36.79 -1.33 -12.07
CA ALA A 91 37.02 -2.21 -13.21
C ALA A 91 35.73 -2.48 -13.99
N HIS A 92 34.62 -2.73 -13.29
CA HIS A 92 33.29 -2.94 -13.85
C HIS A 92 32.77 -1.67 -14.53
N PHE A 93 32.95 -0.50 -13.92
CA PHE A 93 32.63 0.78 -14.54
C PHE A 93 33.45 1.03 -15.81
N LYS A 94 34.78 0.82 -15.76
CA LYS A 94 35.65 0.92 -16.95
C LYS A 94 35.19 -0.01 -18.07
N ARG A 95 34.78 -1.24 -17.75
CA ARG A 95 34.21 -2.18 -18.72
C ARG A 95 32.89 -1.67 -19.31
N ARG A 96 31.99 -1.09 -18.52
CA ARG A 96 30.75 -0.50 -19.03
C ARG A 96 31.00 0.73 -19.92
N VAL A 97 31.92 1.60 -19.53
CA VAL A 97 32.35 2.73 -20.35
C VAL A 97 32.93 2.23 -21.67
N LYS A 98 33.81 1.23 -21.65
CA LYS A 98 34.34 0.62 -22.87
C LYS A 98 33.23 0.09 -23.78
N LYS A 99 32.28 -0.69 -23.22
CA LYS A 99 31.13 -1.19 -23.98
C LYS A 99 30.28 -0.06 -24.59
N ALA A 100 30.08 1.04 -23.87
CA ALA A 100 29.34 2.20 -24.39
C ALA A 100 30.08 2.90 -25.54
N LEU A 101 31.42 2.95 -25.45
CA LEU A 101 32.26 3.47 -26.53
C LEU A 101 32.32 2.54 -27.74
N ASP A 102 32.08 1.24 -27.54
CA ASP A 102 31.94 0.23 -28.59
C ASP A 102 30.48 0.17 -29.13
N GLU A 103 29.75 1.28 -29.07
CA GLU A 103 28.39 1.45 -29.63
C GLU A 103 27.31 0.51 -29.06
N ASN A 104 27.56 -0.07 -27.88
CA ASN A 104 26.54 -0.86 -27.19
C ASN A 104 25.45 0.07 -26.61
N ALA A 105 24.24 0.00 -27.17
CA ALA A 105 23.11 0.83 -26.78
C ALA A 105 22.74 0.74 -25.28
N VAL A 106 22.84 -0.45 -24.69
CA VAL A 106 22.50 -0.66 -23.27
C VAL A 106 23.51 0.05 -22.37
N ALA A 107 24.78 -0.04 -22.72
CA ALA A 107 25.85 0.61 -21.97
C ALA A 107 25.82 2.14 -22.16
N GLN A 108 25.52 2.64 -23.37
CA GLN A 108 25.32 4.08 -23.61
C GLN A 108 24.15 4.62 -22.78
N ARG A 109 23.01 3.93 -22.77
CA ARG A 109 21.84 4.29 -21.96
C ARG A 109 22.17 4.37 -20.47
N ASP A 110 22.92 3.42 -19.92
CA ASP A 110 23.31 3.42 -18.51
C ASP A 110 24.14 4.67 -18.16
N ILE A 111 25.08 5.05 -19.04
CA ILE A 111 25.87 6.26 -18.87
C ILE A 111 25.01 7.52 -19.02
N GLU A 112 24.15 7.61 -20.05
CA GLU A 112 23.24 8.75 -20.22
C GLU A 112 22.33 8.92 -18.99
N LEU A 113 21.79 7.83 -18.45
CA LEU A 113 20.96 7.86 -17.24
C LEU A 113 21.73 8.38 -16.02
N ARG A 114 22.97 7.93 -15.83
CA ARG A 114 23.84 8.41 -14.74
C ARG A 114 24.12 9.90 -14.88
N VAL A 115 24.44 10.36 -16.09
CA VAL A 115 24.73 11.77 -16.36
C VAL A 115 23.48 12.64 -16.18
N LEU A 116 22.31 12.21 -16.65
CA LEU A 116 21.05 12.92 -16.43
C LEU A 116 20.68 12.99 -14.95
N ASN A 117 20.91 11.93 -14.19
CA ASN A 117 20.68 11.93 -12.75
C ASN A 117 21.63 12.88 -12.02
N ALA A 118 22.91 12.89 -12.38
CA ALA A 118 23.87 13.84 -11.84
C ALA A 118 23.46 15.29 -12.14
N LEU A 119 23.00 15.56 -13.37
CA LEU A 119 22.50 16.87 -13.78
C LEU A 119 21.27 17.30 -12.97
N VAL A 120 20.33 16.39 -12.72
CA VAL A 120 19.15 16.70 -11.88
C VAL A 120 19.57 17.12 -10.48
N ILE A 121 20.53 16.40 -9.88
CA ILE A 121 21.05 16.69 -8.55
C ILE A 121 21.81 18.02 -8.55
N ASP A 122 22.68 18.25 -9.53
CA ASP A 122 23.42 19.52 -9.68
C ASP A 122 22.47 20.71 -9.81
N LEU A 123 21.45 20.63 -10.68
CA LEU A 123 20.44 21.68 -10.83
C LEU A 123 19.65 21.92 -9.54
N SER A 124 19.33 20.84 -8.82
CA SER A 124 18.60 20.91 -7.55
C SER A 124 19.41 21.65 -6.49
N ILE A 125 20.70 21.34 -6.37
CA ILE A 125 21.61 21.96 -5.39
C ILE A 125 21.96 23.39 -5.79
N ARG A 126 22.35 23.61 -7.05
CA ARG A 126 22.84 24.92 -7.54
C ARG A 126 21.78 26.00 -7.49
N TYR A 127 20.52 25.65 -7.75
CA TYR A 127 19.43 26.60 -7.88
C TYR A 127 18.33 26.44 -6.82
N ASP A 128 18.55 25.60 -5.81
CA ASP A 128 17.59 25.30 -4.72
C ASP A 128 16.20 24.87 -5.24
N ILE A 129 16.18 24.05 -6.29
CA ILE A 129 14.96 23.55 -6.91
C ILE A 129 14.70 22.12 -6.41
N PRO A 130 13.49 21.77 -5.98
CA PRO A 130 13.18 20.39 -5.63
C PRO A 130 13.47 19.40 -6.78
N GLU A 131 14.17 18.30 -6.51
CA GLU A 131 14.53 17.29 -7.53
C GLU A 131 13.32 16.79 -8.34
N ASN A 132 12.16 16.64 -7.69
CA ASN A 132 10.93 16.20 -8.34
C ASN A 132 10.46 17.19 -9.43
N VAL A 133 10.64 18.49 -9.21
CA VAL A 133 10.31 19.55 -10.18
C VAL A 133 11.27 19.46 -11.35
N VAL A 134 12.57 19.33 -11.10
CA VAL A 134 13.58 19.17 -12.16
C VAL A 134 13.28 17.94 -13.01
N ARG A 135 13.06 16.77 -12.37
CA ARG A 135 12.76 15.49 -13.05
C ARG A 135 11.53 15.56 -13.95
N ARG A 136 10.46 16.21 -13.49
CA ARG A 136 9.21 16.40 -14.27
C ARG A 136 9.41 17.32 -15.47
N ASN A 137 10.37 18.24 -15.40
CA ASN A 137 10.63 19.23 -16.44
C ASN A 137 11.85 18.91 -17.32
N MET A 138 12.43 17.70 -17.20
CA MET A 138 13.58 17.28 -18.04
C MET A 138 13.26 17.19 -19.53
N GLU A 139 11.97 17.10 -19.91
CA GLU A 139 11.54 17.15 -21.31
C GLU A 139 11.19 18.57 -21.79
N ASN A 140 11.12 19.53 -20.88
CA ASN A 140 10.75 20.91 -21.16
C ASN A 140 12.00 21.75 -21.46
N VAL A 141 12.20 22.05 -22.75
CA VAL A 141 13.34 22.88 -23.22
C VAL A 141 13.31 24.26 -22.58
N GLU A 142 12.14 24.90 -22.46
CA GLU A 142 12.04 26.26 -21.91
C GLU A 142 12.45 26.31 -20.44
N PHE A 143 12.06 25.30 -19.66
CA PHE A 143 12.49 25.18 -18.27
C PHE A 143 14.02 25.02 -18.19
N LEU A 144 14.58 24.08 -18.96
CA LEU A 144 16.01 23.79 -18.93
C LEU A 144 16.87 24.95 -19.47
N ARG A 145 16.38 25.70 -20.47
CA ARG A 145 17.09 26.83 -21.08
C ARG A 145 17.34 27.96 -20.07
N LYS A 146 16.49 28.11 -19.05
CA LYS A 146 16.70 29.07 -17.95
C LYS A 146 17.96 28.77 -17.12
N TYR A 147 18.39 27.51 -17.05
CA TYR A 147 19.49 27.05 -16.19
C TYR A 147 20.73 26.58 -16.97
N LEU A 148 20.51 26.02 -18.15
CA LEU A 148 21.55 25.37 -18.98
C LEU A 148 21.78 26.07 -20.33
N GLY A 149 21.02 27.13 -20.65
CA GLY A 149 21.13 27.87 -21.90
C GLY A 149 21.00 26.98 -23.14
N ASP A 150 21.95 27.09 -24.06
CA ASP A 150 21.98 26.38 -25.33
C ASP A 150 22.14 24.86 -25.20
N LYS A 151 22.57 24.38 -24.01
CA LYS A 151 22.70 22.94 -23.73
C LYS A 151 21.36 22.28 -23.39
N ALA A 152 20.31 23.05 -23.15
CA ALA A 152 18.97 22.53 -22.84
C ALA A 152 18.45 21.57 -23.94
N ASP A 153 18.61 21.96 -25.20
CA ASP A 153 18.18 21.14 -26.35
C ASP A 153 18.90 19.80 -26.41
N LEU A 154 20.17 19.75 -25.99
CA LEU A 154 20.95 18.52 -25.92
C LEU A 154 20.42 17.60 -24.82
N VAL A 155 20.15 18.14 -23.64
CA VAL A 155 19.64 17.38 -22.50
C VAL A 155 18.28 16.76 -22.82
N VAL A 156 17.37 17.52 -23.46
CA VAL A 156 16.06 16.98 -23.88
C VAL A 156 16.22 15.86 -24.90
N ARG A 157 17.10 16.02 -25.91
CA ARG A 157 17.38 14.95 -26.89
C ARG A 157 17.91 13.69 -26.20
N MET A 158 18.84 13.84 -25.28
CA MET A 158 19.41 12.72 -24.51
C MET A 158 18.34 12.06 -23.62
N TYR A 159 17.51 12.86 -22.96
CA TYR A 159 16.42 12.36 -22.11
C TYR A 159 15.39 11.55 -22.90
N ARG A 160 15.06 11.96 -24.14
CA ARG A 160 14.16 11.21 -25.00
C ARG A 160 14.81 9.91 -25.50
N ARG A 161 16.07 9.98 -25.92
CA ARG A 161 16.81 8.83 -26.48
C ARG A 161 17.03 7.70 -25.47
N LYS A 162 17.13 8.00 -24.17
CA LYS A 162 17.26 6.96 -23.13
C LYS A 162 16.11 5.93 -23.13
N HIS A 163 14.98 6.24 -23.75
CA HIS A 163 13.82 5.36 -23.90
C HIS A 163 13.87 4.49 -25.16
N ASP A 164 14.78 4.77 -26.09
CA ASP A 164 14.93 4.05 -27.35
C ASP A 164 16.32 3.41 -27.49
N LEU A 165 16.37 2.10 -27.24
CA LEU A 165 17.58 1.28 -27.34
C LEU A 165 18.07 1.06 -28.78
N ARG A 166 17.32 1.49 -29.79
CA ARG A 166 17.70 1.33 -31.20
C ARG A 166 18.67 2.42 -31.66
N ASN A 167 18.76 3.53 -30.93
CA ASN A 167 19.53 4.71 -31.32
C ASN A 167 20.88 4.78 -30.59
N ALA A 168 21.72 3.76 -30.77
CA ALA A 168 23.12 3.88 -30.35
C ALA A 168 23.82 4.99 -31.15
N LEU A 169 24.53 5.87 -30.46
CA LEU A 169 25.31 6.91 -31.10
C LEU A 169 26.70 6.41 -31.45
N PRO A 170 27.29 6.89 -32.56
CA PRO A 170 28.71 6.69 -32.82
C PRO A 170 29.55 7.25 -31.68
N LYS A 171 30.64 6.56 -31.34
CA LYS A 171 31.53 6.89 -30.21
C LYS A 171 31.85 8.38 -30.08
N ASN A 172 32.24 9.02 -31.18
CA ASN A 172 32.66 10.42 -31.20
C ASN A 172 31.51 11.37 -30.84
N ARG A 173 30.30 11.08 -31.36
CA ARG A 173 29.11 11.88 -31.07
C ARG A 173 28.66 11.66 -29.64
N PHE A 174 28.66 10.41 -29.17
CA PHE A 174 28.33 10.07 -27.79
C PHE A 174 29.22 10.83 -26.80
N LEU A 175 30.54 10.76 -26.96
CA LEU A 175 31.49 11.49 -26.11
C LEU A 175 31.30 13.01 -26.14
N LYS A 176 31.05 13.57 -27.32
CA LYS A 176 30.80 15.01 -27.48
C LYS A 176 29.54 15.44 -26.73
N GLU A 177 28.47 14.65 -26.82
CA GLU A 177 27.21 14.93 -26.13
C GLU A 177 27.37 14.81 -24.59
N ILE A 178 28.03 13.76 -24.10
CA ILE A 178 28.30 13.59 -22.66
C ILE A 178 29.19 14.72 -22.12
N ASN A 179 30.30 15.04 -22.80
CA ASN A 179 31.20 16.10 -22.36
C ASN A 179 30.53 17.47 -22.33
N ALA A 180 29.66 17.78 -23.29
CA ALA A 180 28.93 19.03 -23.32
C ALA A 180 27.97 19.19 -22.12
N ILE A 181 27.41 18.10 -21.59
CA ILE A 181 26.58 18.11 -20.38
C ILE A 181 27.45 18.19 -19.13
N LEU A 182 28.55 17.44 -19.08
CA LEU A 182 29.52 17.52 -17.97
C LEU A 182 30.11 18.92 -17.82
N GLU A 183 30.37 19.62 -18.92
CA GLU A 183 30.84 21.01 -18.93
C GLU A 183 29.76 21.98 -18.42
N ALA A 184 28.49 21.73 -18.71
CA ALA A 184 27.37 22.55 -18.22
C ALA A 184 27.14 22.40 -16.71
N MET A 185 27.63 21.30 -16.10
CA MET A 185 27.59 21.06 -14.66
C MET A 185 28.83 21.56 -13.92
N LYS A 186 29.85 22.07 -14.62
CA LYS A 186 30.97 22.76 -13.94
C LYS A 186 30.59 24.19 -13.57
#